data_AF-A0A3D9ZJ31-F1
#
_entry.id   AF-A0A3D9ZJ31-F1
#
_cell.length_a   1.000
_cell.length_b   1.000
_cell.length_c   1.000
_cell.angle_alpha   90.00
_cell.angle_beta   90.00
_cell.angle_gamma   90.00
#
_symmetry.space_group_name_H-M   'P 1'
#
loop_
_entity.id
_entity.type
_entity.pdbx_description
1 polymer ?
#
loop_
_entity_poly.entity_id
_entity_poly.type
_entity_poly.pdbx_seq_one_letter_code
_entity_poly.pdbx_strand_id
1 'polypeptide(L)'
;MFSAARKGTRRAPRTTGGRFGFRRPGRALVMVLTTLGLAAAGVGVAVASSGSVTVTKAGTVIDGQTINGYLYVKADNVTIRNTTIRYGGYHSLRIYDGFSGTRIEDTKIFCQESKTNGIVFGNYTAVRVELQGCRNGFMYSDALPATIIDSTWNGQKINVNAGEAVPTPPAKPTQPTPAPSATPTPTASPTAKPPAPKPPTKPVEQPPAGGGQGPGIPSSFPGPSNTGVPDGLALKASGGLTLSKAGQVVSGLDIKGCVTVTAKNVTIRNSKITCTSNYSIKVSDANANLLVENVTMDGAGKNSATVCCGGYTLKKVEIFNTIDGPRLGDNSQVIDSWIHHLTRADGSHNDAMQTTAGKNIVVRHNTIEAYNPNTKDPFNACLMIGSTTGPSVTNLVFEQNFCNGGNYSIGVRTDLTASGIVIRDNLYGHDFRYGVIARTTQSGISYEASTNLFADTRKPVK
;
A
#
# COMPACT_ATOMS: atom_id res chain seq x y z
N MET A 1 4.11 4.03 -73.16
CA MET A 1 4.43 5.39 -73.63
C MET A 1 3.15 6.20 -73.56
N PHE A 2 2.96 7.04 -72.53
CA PHE A 2 3.11 8.53 -72.55
C PHE A 2 2.18 9.17 -73.60
N SER A 3 1.38 10.20 -73.33
CA SER A 3 1.70 11.41 -72.55
C SER A 3 0.45 12.23 -72.24
N ALA A 4 0.61 13.13 -71.27
CA ALA A 4 -0.36 14.09 -70.76
C ALA A 4 -0.29 15.47 -71.43
N ALA A 5 -1.29 16.30 -71.09
CA ALA A 5 -1.19 17.73 -70.71
C ALA A 5 -1.49 18.87 -71.73
N ARG A 6 -2.56 19.62 -71.37
CA ARG A 6 -2.72 21.08 -71.13
C ARG A 6 -2.35 22.14 -72.20
N LYS A 7 -3.28 23.11 -72.35
CA LYS A 7 -3.17 24.60 -72.33
C LYS A 7 -4.58 25.17 -72.65
N GLY A 8 -5.12 26.31 -72.21
CA GLY A 8 -4.71 27.44 -71.37
C GLY A 8 -5.58 28.68 -71.68
N THR A 9 -6.10 29.34 -70.64
CA THR A 9 -6.44 30.79 -70.49
C THR A 9 -7.51 31.50 -71.36
N ARG A 10 -8.45 32.26 -70.74
CA ARG A 10 -8.50 33.75 -70.69
C ARG A 10 -9.83 34.33 -70.15
N ARG A 11 -9.67 35.51 -69.49
CA ARG A 11 -10.60 36.66 -69.28
C ARG A 11 -11.62 36.68 -68.12
N ALA A 12 -11.51 37.75 -67.33
CA ALA A 12 -12.57 38.36 -66.50
C ALA A 12 -13.39 39.36 -67.35
N PRO A 13 -14.60 39.78 -66.91
CA PRO A 13 -14.69 41.08 -66.20
C PRO A 13 -15.79 41.22 -65.11
N ARG A 14 -15.60 42.28 -64.31
CA ARG A 14 -16.50 43.04 -63.40
C ARG A 14 -18.02 42.77 -63.46
N THR A 15 -18.67 42.77 -62.28
CA THR A 15 -19.73 43.74 -61.93
C THR A 15 -19.96 43.83 -60.41
N THR A 16 -20.48 44.98 -60.03
CA THR A 16 -20.71 45.57 -58.70
C THR A 16 -22.05 45.18 -58.07
N GLY A 17 -22.12 45.23 -56.74
CA GLY A 17 -23.33 45.68 -56.02
C GLY A 17 -24.01 44.66 -55.13
N GLY A 18 -24.38 45.10 -53.91
CA GLY A 18 -25.42 44.45 -53.10
C GLY A 18 -25.02 44.11 -51.67
N ARG A 19 -25.08 45.09 -50.76
CA ARG A 19 -25.16 44.87 -49.31
C ARG A 19 -26.50 44.20 -48.98
N PHE A 20 -26.48 43.06 -48.30
CA PHE A 20 -27.55 42.66 -47.39
C PHE A 20 -26.93 41.98 -46.16
N GLY A 21 -27.25 42.53 -44.99
CA GLY A 21 -26.72 42.11 -43.71
C GLY A 21 -27.28 40.78 -43.25
N PHE A 22 -26.43 39.97 -42.63
CA PHE A 22 -26.84 38.87 -41.78
C PHE A 22 -26.05 38.90 -40.46
N ARG A 23 -26.81 38.85 -39.37
CA ARG A 23 -26.35 38.70 -37.98
C ARG A 23 -25.44 37.47 -37.86
N ARG A 24 -24.28 37.64 -37.22
CA ARG A 24 -23.47 36.53 -36.69
C ARG A 24 -23.95 36.17 -35.28
N PRO A 25 -24.03 34.88 -34.90
CA PRO A 25 -24.03 34.49 -33.49
C PRO A 25 -22.61 34.60 -32.92
N GLY A 26 -22.53 34.96 -31.63
CA GLY A 26 -21.30 35.29 -30.92
C GLY A 26 -20.29 34.14 -30.82
N ARG A 27 -19.02 34.47 -31.03
CA ARG A 27 -17.88 33.67 -30.59
C ARG A 27 -17.61 34.00 -29.13
N ALA A 28 -17.53 32.97 -28.28
CA ALA A 28 -17.02 33.10 -26.93
C ALA A 28 -15.56 33.56 -26.95
N LEU A 29 -15.28 34.62 -26.20
CA LEU A 29 -13.99 35.24 -25.99
C LEU A 29 -13.21 34.41 -24.96
N VAL A 30 -12.11 33.78 -25.37
CA VAL A 30 -11.10 33.27 -24.43
C VAL A 30 -10.12 34.42 -24.17
N MET A 31 -10.21 35.05 -23.00
CA MET A 31 -9.18 35.97 -22.50
C MET A 31 -7.92 35.17 -22.19
N VAL A 32 -6.85 35.46 -22.93
CA VAL A 32 -5.48 35.12 -22.53
C VAL A 32 -5.00 36.23 -21.60
N LEU A 33 -4.98 35.96 -20.29
CA LEU A 33 -4.33 36.84 -19.33
C LEU A 33 -2.85 36.46 -19.25
N THR A 34 -2.01 37.19 -19.98
CA THR A 34 -0.56 37.19 -19.78
C THR A 34 -0.26 37.79 -18.41
N THR A 35 0.26 36.99 -17.48
CA THR A 35 0.89 37.51 -16.27
C THR A 35 2.41 37.36 -16.36
N LEU A 36 3.04 38.49 -16.09
CA LEU A 36 4.46 38.83 -16.18
C LEU A 36 5.26 37.94 -15.22
N GLY A 37 6.21 37.18 -15.75
CA GLY A 37 7.18 36.44 -14.93
C GLY A 37 8.25 37.38 -14.40
N LEU A 38 8.24 37.62 -13.08
CA LEU A 38 9.44 38.07 -12.38
C LEU A 38 10.27 36.83 -12.01
N ALA A 39 11.45 36.72 -12.59
CA ALA A 39 12.42 35.69 -12.28
C ALA A 39 13.05 35.94 -10.89
N ALA A 40 12.94 34.95 -10.00
CA ALA A 40 13.82 34.78 -8.85
C ALA A 40 14.27 33.32 -8.79
N ALA A 41 15.57 33.13 -8.58
CA ALA A 41 16.32 31.91 -8.83
C ALA A 41 15.85 30.69 -8.03
N GLY A 42 15.78 29.53 -8.69
CA GLY A 42 15.53 28.23 -8.06
C GLY A 42 14.51 27.35 -8.78
N VAL A 43 14.68 27.14 -10.09
CA VAL A 43 13.78 26.27 -10.86
C VAL A 43 13.88 24.83 -10.35
N GLY A 44 12.73 24.29 -9.95
CA GLY A 44 12.56 22.92 -9.47
C GLY A 44 11.21 22.63 -8.81
N VAL A 45 10.15 23.38 -9.13
CA VAL A 45 8.80 23.04 -8.66
C VAL A 45 7.85 23.05 -9.84
N ALA A 46 7.46 21.87 -10.29
CA ALA A 46 6.25 21.72 -11.10
C ALA A 46 5.05 21.80 -10.14
N VAL A 47 4.55 23.01 -9.89
CA VAL A 47 3.25 23.18 -9.22
C VAL A 47 2.18 23.02 -10.30
N ALA A 48 1.59 21.84 -10.39
CA ALA A 48 0.27 21.75 -11.01
C ALA A 48 -0.72 22.42 -10.05
N SER A 49 -1.33 23.52 -10.47
CA SER A 49 -2.44 24.11 -9.75
C SER A 49 -3.48 23.00 -9.50
N SER A 50 -3.79 22.77 -8.21
CA SER A 50 -4.69 21.74 -7.65
C SER A 50 -4.16 20.30 -7.45
N GLY A 51 -2.85 20.03 -7.57
CA GLY A 51 -2.29 18.68 -7.38
C GLY A 51 -1.43 18.48 -6.13
N SER A 52 -1.13 17.21 -5.82
CA SER A 52 -0.08 16.84 -4.86
C SER A 52 1.31 17.25 -5.34
N VAL A 53 2.22 17.56 -4.41
CA VAL A 53 3.58 18.03 -4.68
C VAL A 53 4.59 17.02 -4.15
N THR A 54 5.63 16.71 -4.93
CA THR A 54 6.83 15.99 -4.45
C THR A 54 8.07 16.84 -4.71
N VAL A 55 8.81 17.17 -3.66
CA VAL A 55 10.07 17.90 -3.72
C VAL A 55 11.22 16.91 -3.74
N THR A 56 12.03 16.94 -4.80
CA THR A 56 13.20 16.04 -4.97
C THR A 56 14.52 16.78 -5.07
N LYS A 57 14.50 18.12 -5.01
CA LYS A 57 15.69 18.97 -5.11
C LYS A 57 15.97 19.63 -3.76
N ALA A 58 17.20 19.52 -3.28
CA ALA A 58 17.63 20.10 -2.01
C ALA A 58 17.59 21.63 -2.07
N GLY A 59 17.26 22.27 -0.96
CA GLY A 59 17.14 23.74 -0.87
C GLY A 59 15.90 24.34 -1.54
N THR A 60 14.96 23.51 -2.02
CA THR A 60 13.71 23.99 -2.63
C THR A 60 12.90 24.82 -1.62
N VAL A 61 12.35 25.94 -2.07
CA VAL A 61 11.44 26.80 -1.29
C VAL A 61 10.04 26.74 -1.90
N ILE A 62 9.04 26.39 -1.08
CA ILE A 62 7.62 26.49 -1.39
C ILE A 62 7.06 27.64 -0.57
N ASP A 63 6.59 28.69 -1.24
CA ASP A 63 6.10 29.93 -0.61
C ASP A 63 4.74 30.33 -1.17
N GLY A 64 3.79 30.66 -0.29
CA GLY A 64 2.49 31.22 -0.67
C GLY A 64 1.56 30.26 -1.42
N GLN A 65 1.82 28.95 -1.41
CA GLN A 65 1.08 27.99 -2.23
C GLN A 65 -0.19 27.48 -1.56
N THR A 66 -1.18 27.10 -2.37
CA THR A 66 -2.31 26.25 -1.93
C THR A 66 -2.22 24.89 -2.61
N ILE A 67 -2.11 23.84 -1.82
CA ILE A 67 -1.90 22.46 -2.27
C ILE A 67 -3.13 21.64 -1.87
N ASN A 68 -3.88 21.18 -2.87
CA ASN A 68 -5.05 20.30 -2.69
C ASN A 68 -4.63 18.84 -2.92
N GLY A 69 -3.70 18.37 -2.10
CA GLY A 69 -3.01 17.09 -2.27
C GLY A 69 -1.97 16.89 -1.18
N TYR A 70 -1.22 15.80 -1.25
CA TYR A 70 -0.08 15.61 -0.35
C TYR A 70 1.08 16.55 -0.72
N LEU A 71 1.94 16.85 0.24
CA LEU A 71 3.27 17.42 0.00
C LEU A 71 4.33 16.44 0.52
N TYR A 72 5.09 15.84 -0.38
CA TYR A 72 6.17 14.91 -0.06
C TYR A 72 7.53 15.57 -0.25
N VAL A 73 8.37 15.53 0.78
CA VAL A 73 9.73 16.04 0.79
C VAL A 73 10.69 14.86 0.72
N LYS A 74 11.44 14.79 -0.38
CA LYS A 74 12.48 13.80 -0.68
C LYS A 74 13.79 14.50 -1.03
N ALA A 75 14.13 15.53 -0.26
CA ALA A 75 15.35 16.32 -0.42
C ALA A 75 15.70 17.07 0.87
N ASP A 76 16.98 17.38 1.07
CA ASP A 76 17.45 18.14 2.23
C ASP A 76 17.14 19.64 2.15
N ASN A 77 17.09 20.29 3.32
CA ASN A 77 17.04 21.75 3.45
C ASN A 77 15.86 22.41 2.72
N VAL A 78 14.72 21.72 2.65
CA VAL A 78 13.51 22.24 2.01
C VAL A 78 12.80 23.23 2.94
N THR A 79 12.39 24.37 2.40
CA THR A 79 11.59 25.37 3.14
C THR A 79 10.16 25.40 2.60
N ILE A 80 9.18 25.32 3.49
CA ILE A 80 7.77 25.44 3.18
C ILE A 80 7.25 26.57 4.05
N ARG A 81 6.79 27.65 3.43
CA ARG A 81 6.30 28.80 4.18
C ARG A 81 5.05 29.43 3.58
N ASN A 82 4.26 30.09 4.42
CA ASN A 82 3.03 30.78 4.00
C ASN A 82 2.08 29.91 3.16
N THR A 83 2.10 28.60 3.37
CA THR A 83 1.48 27.62 2.48
C THR A 83 0.24 27.02 3.14
N THR A 84 -0.78 26.69 2.33
CA THR A 84 -1.96 25.95 2.77
C THR A 84 -2.00 24.58 2.11
N ILE A 85 -2.19 23.52 2.90
CA ILE A 85 -2.31 22.15 2.42
C ILE A 85 -3.69 21.59 2.81
N ARG A 86 -4.41 20.99 1.88
CA ARG A 86 -5.71 20.34 2.09
C ARG A 86 -5.65 18.93 1.52
N TYR A 87 -5.84 17.91 2.38
CA TYR A 87 -5.70 16.53 1.93
C TYR A 87 -6.52 15.53 2.77
N GLY A 88 -7.14 14.55 2.11
CA GLY A 88 -7.91 13.46 2.73
C GLY A 88 -7.23 12.08 2.70
N GLY A 89 -6.02 11.99 2.12
CA GLY A 89 -5.24 10.74 2.13
C GLY A 89 -4.49 10.53 3.43
N TYR A 90 -3.44 9.69 3.45
CA TYR A 90 -2.90 9.22 4.73
C TYR A 90 -1.92 10.19 5.44
N HIS A 91 -1.13 10.96 4.69
CA HIS A 91 -0.18 11.94 5.22
C HIS A 91 -0.24 13.22 4.39
N SER A 92 -0.59 14.34 5.02
CA SER A 92 -0.69 15.65 4.36
C SER A 92 0.68 16.21 3.99
N LEU A 93 1.65 16.14 4.90
CA LEU A 93 3.04 16.54 4.65
C LEU A 93 3.96 15.42 5.11
N ARG A 94 4.76 14.84 4.19
CA ARG A 94 5.71 13.76 4.51
C ARG A 94 7.15 14.12 4.16
N ILE A 95 8.02 14.21 5.15
CA ILE A 95 9.48 14.11 5.02
C ILE A 95 9.83 12.62 4.97
N TYR A 96 10.55 12.20 3.93
CA TYR A 96 11.01 10.83 3.75
C TYR A 96 12.36 10.60 4.43
N ASP A 97 12.62 9.35 4.79
CA ASP A 97 13.86 8.91 5.43
C ASP A 97 15.08 9.26 4.55
N GLY A 98 16.21 9.56 5.20
CA GLY A 98 17.43 9.97 4.52
C GLY A 98 17.50 11.47 4.17
N PHE A 99 16.45 12.23 4.48
CA PHE A 99 16.42 13.69 4.28
C PHE A 99 16.22 14.45 5.60
N SER A 100 16.80 15.64 5.68
CA SER A 100 16.83 16.46 6.89
C SER A 100 16.79 17.95 6.61
N GLY A 101 16.62 18.76 7.66
CA GLY A 101 16.66 20.22 7.54
C GLY A 101 15.40 20.84 6.94
N THR A 102 14.27 20.12 6.93
CA THR A 102 13.01 20.69 6.43
C THR A 102 12.51 21.75 7.41
N ARG A 103 12.24 22.97 6.92
CA ARG A 103 11.65 24.07 7.70
C ARG A 103 10.24 24.35 7.22
N ILE A 104 9.29 24.40 8.14
CA ILE A 104 7.87 24.61 7.89
C ILE A 104 7.45 25.83 8.71
N GLU A 105 7.09 26.92 8.05
CA GLU A 105 6.86 28.21 8.70
C GLU A 105 5.49 28.76 8.25
N ASP A 106 4.69 29.33 9.16
CA ASP A 106 3.45 30.05 8.81
C ASP A 106 2.50 29.25 7.87
N THR A 107 2.40 27.94 8.10
CA THR A 107 1.76 26.99 7.18
C THR A 107 0.53 26.38 7.82
N LYS A 108 -0.56 26.26 7.04
CA LYS A 108 -1.83 25.68 7.48
C LYS A 108 -2.08 24.33 6.81
N ILE A 109 -2.41 23.31 7.60
CA ILE A 109 -2.68 21.96 7.10
C ILE A 109 -4.07 21.52 7.55
N PHE A 110 -4.95 21.30 6.58
CA PHE A 110 -6.31 20.82 6.77
C PHE A 110 -6.40 19.35 6.34
N CYS A 111 -6.45 18.48 7.33
CA CYS A 111 -6.74 17.07 7.16
C CYS A 111 -8.24 16.88 6.97
N GLN A 112 -8.65 16.48 5.76
CA GLN A 112 -10.07 16.43 5.36
C GLN A 112 -10.76 15.12 5.77
N GLU A 113 -9.99 14.11 6.18
CA GLU A 113 -10.49 12.81 6.61
C GLU A 113 -9.92 12.44 7.99
N SER A 114 -10.69 11.71 8.79
CA SER A 114 -10.32 11.32 10.15
C SER A 114 -9.11 10.39 10.23
N LYS A 115 -8.67 9.84 9.10
CA LYS A 115 -7.47 8.99 8.97
C LYS A 115 -6.19 9.76 8.65
N THR A 116 -6.31 11.01 8.20
CA THR A 116 -5.19 11.80 7.68
C THR A 116 -4.28 12.25 8.81
N ASN A 117 -2.98 12.03 8.69
CA ASN A 117 -1.97 12.62 9.57
C ASN A 117 -1.45 13.93 8.98
N GLY A 118 -1.03 14.86 9.83
CA GLY A 118 -0.47 16.15 9.46
C GLY A 118 0.95 16.05 8.91
N ILE A 119 1.94 16.38 9.75
CA ILE A 119 3.36 16.37 9.40
C ILE A 119 4.01 15.09 9.90
N VAL A 120 4.66 14.35 9.01
CA VAL A 120 5.33 13.07 9.30
C VAL A 120 6.64 12.97 8.51
N PHE A 121 7.65 12.16 8.83
CA PHE A 121 8.05 11.74 10.16
C PHE A 121 9.39 12.41 10.48
N GLY A 122 9.40 13.32 11.45
CA GLY A 122 10.63 13.89 12.00
C GLY A 122 11.58 14.61 11.03
N ASN A 123 12.73 15.01 11.56
CA ASN A 123 13.76 15.82 10.88
C ASN A 123 13.27 17.14 10.30
N TYR A 124 12.35 17.80 11.02
CA TYR A 124 11.82 19.10 10.63
C TYR A 124 11.77 20.09 11.79
N THR A 125 11.75 21.37 11.42
CA THR A 125 11.40 22.47 12.30
C THR A 125 10.08 23.07 11.84
N ALA A 126 9.08 23.11 12.72
CA ALA A 126 7.77 23.71 12.49
C ALA A 126 7.62 24.97 13.35
N VAL A 127 7.38 26.12 12.72
CA VAL A 127 7.21 27.42 13.39
C VAL A 127 5.90 28.04 12.95
N ARG A 128 4.99 28.33 13.90
CA ARG A 128 3.67 28.91 13.61
C ARG A 128 2.87 28.10 12.60
N VAL A 129 2.89 26.77 12.75
CA VAL A 129 2.14 25.84 11.89
C VAL A 129 0.79 25.50 12.53
N GLU A 130 -0.29 25.58 11.75
CA GLU A 130 -1.64 25.27 12.21
C GLU A 130 -2.14 23.97 11.55
N LEU A 131 -2.49 22.96 12.36
CA LEU A 131 -3.04 21.69 11.88
C LEU A 131 -4.48 21.53 12.36
N GLN A 132 -5.39 21.23 11.43
CA GLN A 132 -6.80 21.04 11.72
C GLN A 132 -7.31 19.73 11.13
N GLY A 133 -8.08 18.97 11.92
CA GLY A 133 -8.72 17.72 11.50
C GLY A 133 -7.77 16.51 11.42
N CYS A 134 -6.50 16.67 11.78
CA CYS A 134 -5.51 15.62 11.63
C CYS A 134 -5.62 14.60 12.77
N ARG A 135 -5.59 13.30 12.43
CA ARG A 135 -5.56 12.18 13.38
C ARG A 135 -4.34 12.23 14.29
N ASN A 136 -3.19 12.51 13.69
CA ASN A 136 -1.94 12.82 14.37
C ASN A 136 -1.44 14.14 13.77
N GLY A 137 -1.18 15.14 14.60
CA GLY A 137 -0.73 16.46 14.14
C GLY A 137 0.73 16.43 13.70
N PHE A 138 1.62 16.43 14.68
CA PHE A 138 3.07 16.44 14.50
C PHE A 138 3.64 15.08 14.87
N MET A 139 4.19 14.34 13.91
CA MET A 139 4.79 13.02 14.16
C MET A 139 6.31 13.06 14.00
N TYR A 140 7.01 12.55 15.01
CA TYR A 140 8.47 12.43 15.07
C TYR A 140 8.86 11.37 16.10
N SER A 141 10.15 11.07 16.23
CA SER A 141 10.71 10.15 17.23
C SER A 141 12.10 10.62 17.66
N ASP A 142 12.71 9.98 18.66
CA ASP A 142 14.07 10.34 19.10
C ASP A 142 15.10 10.18 17.97
N ALA A 143 14.90 9.19 17.08
CA ALA A 143 15.77 8.95 15.92
C ALA A 143 15.52 9.93 14.76
N LEU A 144 14.34 10.55 14.72
CA LEU A 144 13.93 11.54 13.72
C LEU A 144 13.27 12.71 14.46
N PRO A 145 14.03 13.57 15.14
CA PRO A 145 13.46 14.57 16.04
C PRO A 145 12.74 15.70 15.28
N ALA A 146 11.83 16.40 15.96
CA ALA A 146 11.25 17.63 15.45
C ALA A 146 11.42 18.76 16.46
N THR A 147 11.52 19.99 15.97
CA THR A 147 11.37 21.21 16.78
C THR A 147 10.06 21.87 16.39
N ILE A 148 9.20 22.19 17.35
CA ILE A 148 7.88 22.77 17.11
C ILE A 148 7.75 24.03 17.97
N ILE A 149 7.50 25.16 17.35
CA ILE A 149 7.48 26.48 18.00
C ILE A 149 6.20 27.20 17.63
N ASP A 150 5.46 27.70 18.62
CA ASP A 150 4.24 28.51 18.46
C ASP A 150 3.22 27.91 17.48
N SER A 151 3.11 26.59 17.45
CA SER A 151 2.27 25.87 16.49
C SER A 151 1.01 25.34 17.18
N THR A 152 0.00 24.95 16.42
CA THR A 152 -1.26 24.42 16.95
C THR A 152 -1.69 23.14 16.25
N TRP A 153 -2.35 22.26 17.01
CA TRP A 153 -3.04 21.10 16.47
C TRP A 153 -4.44 21.02 17.09
N ASN A 154 -5.47 21.10 16.23
CA ASN A 154 -6.88 21.13 16.62
C ASN A 154 -7.18 22.20 17.69
N GLY A 155 -6.55 23.38 17.55
CA GLY A 155 -6.70 24.51 18.46
C GLY A 155 -5.84 24.43 19.74
N GLN A 156 -5.21 23.29 20.03
CA GLN A 156 -4.28 23.17 21.16
C GLN A 156 -2.89 23.69 20.77
N LYS A 157 -2.27 24.53 21.62
CA LYS A 157 -0.90 25.00 21.41
C LYS A 157 0.10 23.86 21.63
N ILE A 158 1.03 23.70 20.70
CA ILE A 158 2.10 22.71 20.70
C ILE A 158 3.45 23.45 20.61
N ASN A 159 4.31 23.21 21.61
CA ASN A 159 5.72 23.62 21.59
C ASN A 159 6.56 22.43 22.04
N VAL A 160 7.65 22.17 21.33
CA VAL A 160 8.56 21.04 21.50
C VAL A 160 9.96 21.48 21.09
N ASN A 161 10.96 21.31 21.96
CA ASN A 161 12.35 21.42 21.55
C ASN A 161 12.84 20.12 20.91
N ALA A 162 13.90 20.19 20.09
CA ALA A 162 14.49 19.01 19.48
C ALA A 162 14.81 17.92 20.52
N GLY A 163 14.19 16.75 20.40
CA GLY A 163 14.39 15.62 21.31
C GLY A 163 13.47 15.58 22.53
N GLU A 164 12.51 16.50 22.66
CA GLU A 164 11.46 16.42 23.70
C GLU A 164 10.19 15.77 23.14
N ALA A 165 9.43 15.05 23.97
CA ALA A 165 8.16 14.44 23.59
C ALA A 165 7.00 15.47 23.55
N VAL A 166 6.01 15.28 22.67
CA VAL A 166 4.84 16.18 22.57
C VAL A 166 4.01 16.05 23.85
N PRO A 167 3.57 17.16 24.47
CA PRO A 167 2.57 17.09 25.53
C PRO A 167 1.27 16.48 24.98
N THR A 168 0.88 15.33 25.53
CA THR A 168 -0.33 14.61 25.17
C THR A 168 -1.58 15.49 25.36
N PRO A 169 -2.53 15.53 24.40
CA PRO A 169 -3.81 16.21 24.60
C PRO A 169 -4.59 15.61 25.78
N PRO A 170 -5.36 16.40 26.54
CA PRO A 170 -6.19 15.86 27.60
C PRO A 170 -7.24 14.90 27.02
N ALA A 171 -7.38 13.74 27.65
CA ALA A 171 -8.40 12.76 27.30
C ALA A 171 -9.81 13.35 27.49
N LYS A 172 -10.70 13.08 26.53
CA LYS A 172 -12.13 13.39 26.64
C LYS A 172 -12.72 12.59 27.82
N PRO A 173 -13.55 13.17 28.71
CA PRO A 173 -14.00 12.49 29.92
C PRO A 173 -14.89 11.29 29.60
N THR A 174 -14.53 10.11 30.08
CA THR A 174 -15.35 8.91 30.06
C THR A 174 -16.01 8.69 31.42
N GLN A 175 -17.33 8.49 31.41
CA GLN A 175 -18.17 8.23 32.58
C GLN A 175 -17.90 6.82 33.15
N PRO A 176 -17.79 6.64 34.48
CA PRO A 176 -17.41 5.37 35.08
C PRO A 176 -18.58 4.36 35.11
N THR A 177 -18.27 3.10 34.80
CA THR A 177 -19.17 1.95 34.95
C THR A 177 -18.89 1.24 36.28
N PRO A 178 -19.90 0.79 37.07
CA PRO A 178 -19.67 0.23 38.41
C PRO A 178 -19.08 -1.18 38.41
N ALA A 179 -18.34 -1.49 39.47
CA ALA A 179 -17.65 -2.76 39.73
C ALA A 179 -18.61 -3.91 40.11
N PRO A 180 -18.27 -5.18 39.80
CA PRO A 180 -19.11 -6.33 40.15
C PRO A 180 -18.94 -6.75 41.62
N SER A 181 -20.07 -7.02 42.28
CA SER A 181 -20.18 -7.57 43.63
C SER A 181 -20.17 -9.11 43.63
N ALA A 182 -19.65 -9.71 44.69
CA ALA A 182 -19.46 -11.15 44.86
C ALA A 182 -20.77 -11.95 44.95
N THR A 183 -20.75 -13.15 44.38
CA THR A 183 -21.85 -14.14 44.34
C THR A 183 -21.97 -14.93 45.65
N PRO A 184 -23.18 -15.09 46.22
CA PRO A 184 -23.47 -16.18 47.16
C PRO A 184 -24.20 -17.37 46.50
N THR A 185 -23.99 -18.53 47.11
CA THR A 185 -24.39 -19.91 46.81
C THR A 185 -25.92 -20.12 46.63
N PRO A 186 -26.37 -21.05 45.75
CA PRO A 186 -27.80 -21.22 45.43
C PRO A 186 -28.58 -22.10 46.42
N THR A 187 -29.83 -21.71 46.70
CA THR A 187 -30.89 -22.54 47.29
C THR A 187 -32.08 -22.62 46.32
N ALA A 188 -32.78 -23.75 46.35
CA ALA A 188 -33.69 -24.30 45.36
C ALA A 188 -34.91 -23.44 44.93
N SER A 189 -35.37 -23.77 43.72
CA SER A 189 -36.49 -23.25 42.92
C SER A 189 -37.89 -23.43 43.55
N PRO A 190 -38.91 -22.69 43.06
CA PRO A 190 -39.84 -23.35 42.14
C PRO A 190 -40.25 -22.53 40.89
N THR A 191 -40.18 -23.23 39.75
CA THR A 191 -40.95 -23.17 38.49
C THR A 191 -41.81 -21.94 38.15
N ALA A 192 -41.44 -21.27 37.06
CA ALA A 192 -42.33 -20.47 36.22
C ALA A 192 -42.21 -20.89 34.73
N LYS A 193 -43.36 -20.88 34.06
CA LYS A 193 -43.64 -21.38 32.70
C LYS A 193 -42.87 -20.60 31.60
N PRO A 194 -42.39 -21.25 30.51
CA PRO A 194 -41.60 -20.58 29.47
C PRO A 194 -42.44 -19.65 28.57
N PRO A 195 -41.93 -18.45 28.18
CA PRO A 195 -42.44 -17.73 27.02
C PRO A 195 -41.86 -18.26 25.70
N ALA A 196 -42.65 -18.15 24.63
CA ALA A 196 -42.39 -18.72 23.31
C ALA A 196 -41.11 -18.18 22.62
N PRO A 197 -40.43 -19.00 21.81
CA PRO A 197 -39.16 -18.63 21.18
C PRO A 197 -39.34 -17.56 20.08
N LYS A 198 -38.50 -16.53 20.13
CA LYS A 198 -38.30 -15.55 19.05
C LYS A 198 -37.49 -16.22 17.92
N PRO A 199 -37.79 -15.97 16.62
CA PRO A 199 -37.07 -16.59 15.51
C PRO A 199 -35.58 -16.20 15.53
N PRO A 200 -34.64 -17.13 15.29
CA PRO A 200 -33.24 -16.81 15.21
C PRO A 200 -32.96 -15.95 13.97
N THR A 201 -32.31 -14.80 14.18
CA THR A 201 -31.67 -14.05 13.10
C THR A 201 -30.55 -14.91 12.51
N LYS A 202 -30.62 -15.15 11.19
CA LYS A 202 -29.66 -15.92 10.40
C LYS A 202 -28.22 -15.46 10.70
N PRO A 203 -27.30 -16.35 11.10
CA PRO A 203 -25.87 -16.01 11.15
C PRO A 203 -25.41 -15.50 9.79
N VAL A 204 -24.67 -14.38 9.78
CA VAL A 204 -23.89 -13.99 8.60
C VAL A 204 -22.87 -15.11 8.38
N GLU A 205 -23.01 -15.81 7.27
CA GLU A 205 -22.16 -16.92 6.85
C GLU A 205 -20.71 -16.42 6.79
N GLN A 206 -19.90 -16.89 7.73
CA GLN A 206 -18.45 -16.83 7.61
C GLN A 206 -18.07 -17.73 6.42
N PRO A 207 -17.23 -17.29 5.47
CA PRO A 207 -16.80 -18.15 4.37
C PRO A 207 -16.21 -19.43 4.97
N PRO A 208 -16.53 -20.61 4.39
CA PRO A 208 -16.13 -21.88 4.98
C PRO A 208 -14.60 -21.95 5.11
N ALA A 209 -14.15 -22.34 6.31
CA ALA A 209 -12.82 -22.89 6.51
C ALA A 209 -12.75 -24.21 5.72
N GLY A 210 -12.31 -24.13 4.46
CA GLY A 210 -12.34 -25.23 3.53
C GLY A 210 -12.29 -24.74 2.07
N GLY A 211 -11.32 -23.88 1.75
CA GLY A 211 -11.12 -23.43 0.39
C GLY A 211 -10.41 -24.51 -0.42
N GLY A 212 -11.14 -25.31 -1.20
CA GLY A 212 -10.51 -26.09 -2.26
C GLY A 212 -9.67 -25.18 -3.17
N GLN A 213 -8.60 -25.70 -3.76
CA GLN A 213 -7.86 -24.96 -4.78
C GLN A 213 -8.84 -24.47 -5.85
N GLY A 214 -8.72 -23.20 -6.26
CA GLY A 214 -9.55 -22.64 -7.32
C GLY A 214 -9.51 -23.49 -8.60
N PRO A 215 -10.56 -23.43 -9.44
CA PRO A 215 -10.56 -24.17 -10.71
C PRO A 215 -9.35 -23.76 -11.57
N GLY A 216 -8.63 -24.76 -12.10
CA GLY A 216 -7.48 -24.55 -12.98
C GLY A 216 -6.10 -24.50 -12.30
N ILE A 217 -6.04 -24.58 -10.97
CA ILE A 217 -4.77 -24.71 -10.23
C ILE A 217 -4.32 -26.18 -10.29
N PRO A 218 -3.10 -26.49 -10.76
CA PRO A 218 -2.62 -27.88 -10.77
C PRO A 218 -2.37 -28.38 -9.34
N SER A 219 -2.80 -29.60 -9.03
CA SER A 219 -2.71 -30.21 -7.70
C SER A 219 -1.28 -30.40 -7.16
N SER A 220 -0.27 -30.25 -8.01
CA SER A 220 1.14 -30.26 -7.60
C SER A 220 1.56 -29.00 -6.85
N PHE A 221 0.81 -27.90 -6.97
CA PHE A 221 1.13 -26.63 -6.34
C PHE A 221 0.55 -26.54 -4.91
N PRO A 222 1.08 -25.62 -4.07
CA PRO A 222 0.55 -25.41 -2.72
C PRO A 222 -0.94 -25.05 -2.67
N GLY A 223 -1.62 -25.44 -1.60
CA GLY A 223 -3.05 -25.23 -1.42
C GLY A 223 -3.50 -25.60 -0.01
N PRO A 224 -4.82 -25.79 0.22
CA PRO A 224 -5.39 -25.95 1.56
C PRO A 224 -4.85 -27.17 2.31
N SER A 225 -4.46 -28.24 1.61
CA SER A 225 -4.04 -29.49 2.24
C SER A 225 -2.55 -29.52 2.64
N ASN A 226 -1.76 -28.53 2.23
CA ASN A 226 -0.31 -28.53 2.46
C ASN A 226 0.28 -27.16 2.82
N THR A 227 -0.57 -26.16 3.08
CA THR A 227 -0.18 -24.84 3.55
C THR A 227 -0.97 -24.44 4.79
N GLY A 228 -0.48 -23.44 5.51
CA GLY A 228 -1.14 -22.94 6.70
C GLY A 228 -0.92 -23.84 7.91
N VAL A 229 -1.83 -23.73 8.88
CA VAL A 229 -1.82 -24.58 10.07
C VAL A 229 -2.13 -26.03 9.67
N PRO A 230 -1.35 -27.03 10.11
CA PRO A 230 -1.65 -28.42 9.82
C PRO A 230 -3.03 -28.83 10.35
N ASP A 231 -3.78 -29.57 9.52
CA ASP A 231 -5.10 -30.09 9.88
C ASP A 231 -5.09 -30.88 11.19
N GLY A 232 -6.13 -30.69 12.00
CA GLY A 232 -6.30 -31.38 13.28
C GLY A 232 -5.40 -30.89 14.42
N LEU A 233 -4.52 -29.92 14.19
CA LEU A 233 -3.68 -29.35 15.25
C LEU A 233 -4.50 -28.45 16.19
N ALA A 234 -4.54 -28.82 17.47
CA ALA A 234 -5.12 -27.98 18.51
C ALA A 234 -4.23 -26.77 18.80
N LEU A 235 -4.77 -25.56 18.63
CA LEU A 235 -4.06 -24.31 18.89
C LEU A 235 -4.42 -23.74 20.27
N LYS A 236 -3.43 -23.22 20.97
CA LYS A 236 -3.60 -22.49 22.23
C LYS A 236 -3.89 -21.02 21.94
N ALA A 237 -4.94 -20.47 22.54
CA ALA A 237 -5.27 -19.06 22.42
C ALA A 237 -4.12 -18.15 22.90
N SER A 238 -3.87 -17.07 22.16
CA SER A 238 -2.90 -16.02 22.49
C SER A 238 -3.41 -14.66 22.01
N GLY A 239 -2.96 -13.59 22.68
CA GLY A 239 -3.03 -12.23 22.13
C GLY A 239 -1.90 -11.97 21.13
N GLY A 240 -1.82 -10.73 20.64
CA GLY A 240 -0.67 -10.25 19.87
C GLY A 240 0.66 -10.42 20.62
N LEU A 241 1.77 -10.51 19.88
CA LEU A 241 3.07 -10.88 20.42
C LEU A 241 4.16 -9.88 20.06
N THR A 242 5.11 -9.69 20.98
CA THR A 242 6.40 -9.06 20.69
C THR A 242 7.51 -10.08 20.93
N LEU A 243 8.20 -10.46 19.87
CA LEU A 243 9.24 -11.49 19.88
C LEU A 243 10.60 -10.79 19.92
N SER A 244 11.12 -10.62 21.14
CA SER A 244 12.32 -9.83 21.45
C SER A 244 13.51 -10.66 21.95
N LYS A 245 13.38 -11.99 21.99
CA LYS A 245 14.46 -12.91 22.36
C LYS A 245 15.03 -13.60 21.13
N ALA A 246 16.35 -13.51 20.95
CA ALA A 246 17.01 -14.18 19.83
C ALA A 246 16.87 -15.71 19.93
N GLY A 247 16.65 -16.38 18.80
CA GLY A 247 16.47 -17.83 18.77
C GLY A 247 15.12 -18.31 19.32
N GLN A 248 14.20 -17.41 19.68
CA GLN A 248 12.91 -17.80 20.25
C GLN A 248 12.06 -18.55 19.22
N VAL A 249 11.43 -19.64 19.68
CA VAL A 249 10.46 -20.40 18.89
C VAL A 249 9.07 -20.22 19.48
N VAL A 250 8.11 -19.86 18.65
CA VAL A 250 6.69 -19.78 18.95
C VAL A 250 5.97 -20.82 18.11
N SER A 251 5.13 -21.65 18.74
CA SER A 251 4.38 -22.68 18.03
C SER A 251 3.05 -23.03 18.68
N GLY A 252 2.11 -23.52 17.87
CA GLY A 252 0.82 -24.05 18.33
C GLY A 252 -0.12 -22.98 18.86
N LEU A 253 -0.06 -21.75 18.36
CA LEU A 253 -0.87 -20.64 18.86
C LEU A 253 -1.97 -20.22 17.89
N ASP A 254 -3.14 -19.87 18.43
CA ASP A 254 -4.13 -19.02 17.75
C ASP A 254 -3.96 -17.59 18.27
N ILE A 255 -3.22 -16.80 17.51
CA ILE A 255 -2.81 -15.43 17.85
C ILE A 255 -3.91 -14.48 17.35
N LYS A 256 -4.70 -13.95 18.28
CA LYS A 256 -5.65 -12.85 18.03
C LYS A 256 -4.95 -11.53 18.29
N GLY A 257 -4.34 -10.99 17.25
CA GLY A 257 -3.50 -9.81 17.30
C GLY A 257 -2.33 -9.92 16.33
N CYS A 258 -1.56 -8.84 16.23
CA CYS A 258 -0.43 -8.76 15.30
C CYS A 258 0.87 -9.14 16.02
N VAL A 259 1.88 -9.56 15.26
CA VAL A 259 3.19 -9.96 15.79
C VAL A 259 4.24 -8.93 15.42
N THR A 260 5.01 -8.47 16.40
CA THR A 260 6.21 -7.64 16.18
C THR A 260 7.45 -8.48 16.48
N VAL A 261 8.40 -8.54 15.55
CA VAL A 261 9.66 -9.27 15.71
C VAL A 261 10.80 -8.27 15.77
N THR A 262 11.42 -8.16 16.96
CA THR A 262 12.57 -7.27 17.19
C THR A 262 13.88 -8.04 17.35
N ALA A 263 13.83 -9.36 17.53
CA ALA A 263 15.01 -10.21 17.69
C ALA A 263 15.35 -11.04 16.45
N LYS A 264 16.60 -11.52 16.41
CA LYS A 264 17.14 -12.35 15.33
C LYS A 264 16.84 -13.83 15.53
N ASN A 265 16.82 -14.60 14.44
CA ASN A 265 16.69 -16.06 14.41
C ASN A 265 15.42 -16.56 15.11
N VAL A 266 14.33 -15.79 15.06
CA VAL A 266 13.04 -16.19 15.60
C VAL A 266 12.38 -17.19 14.66
N THR A 267 11.67 -18.19 15.20
CA THR A 267 10.76 -19.03 14.43
C THR A 267 9.33 -18.91 14.94
N ILE A 268 8.38 -18.73 14.03
CA ILE A 268 6.95 -18.89 14.28
C ILE A 268 6.50 -20.08 13.44
N ARG A 269 5.89 -21.11 14.04
CA ARG A 269 5.45 -22.28 13.28
C ARG A 269 4.13 -22.89 13.76
N ASN A 270 3.40 -23.54 12.87
CA ASN A 270 2.18 -24.27 13.22
C ASN A 270 1.20 -23.40 14.04
N SER A 271 0.94 -22.17 13.57
CA SER A 271 0.17 -21.17 14.30
C SER A 271 -0.78 -20.42 13.36
N LYS A 272 -1.87 -19.88 13.90
CA LYS A 272 -2.78 -18.99 13.18
C LYS A 272 -2.60 -17.56 13.68
N ILE A 273 -2.58 -16.60 12.77
CA ILE A 273 -2.55 -15.17 13.10
C ILE A 273 -3.80 -14.53 12.49
N THR A 274 -4.60 -13.87 13.32
CA THR A 274 -5.67 -12.98 12.87
C THR A 274 -5.33 -11.56 13.30
N CYS A 275 -5.03 -10.69 12.33
CA CYS A 275 -4.61 -9.31 12.57
C CYS A 275 -5.39 -8.37 11.66
N THR A 276 -5.90 -7.26 12.21
CA THR A 276 -6.68 -6.24 11.47
C THR A 276 -5.95 -4.90 11.36
N SER A 277 -4.67 -4.86 11.74
CA SER A 277 -3.81 -3.66 11.70
C SER A 277 -2.93 -3.65 10.44
N ASN A 278 -1.90 -2.80 10.40
CA ASN A 278 -1.06 -2.62 9.22
C ASN A 278 -0.35 -3.91 8.77
N TYR A 279 0.26 -4.66 9.69
CA TYR A 279 1.02 -5.88 9.38
C TYR A 279 0.66 -7.03 10.31
N SER A 280 0.38 -8.21 9.77
CA SER A 280 0.21 -9.44 10.56
C SER A 280 1.51 -9.80 11.27
N ILE A 281 2.64 -9.64 10.57
CA ILE A 281 3.99 -9.71 11.16
C ILE A 281 4.80 -8.48 10.73
N LYS A 282 5.31 -7.72 11.70
CA LYS A 282 6.28 -6.64 11.47
C LYS A 282 7.66 -7.05 11.97
N VAL A 283 8.59 -7.17 11.04
CA VAL A 283 10.02 -7.40 11.28
C VAL A 283 10.73 -6.04 11.36
N SER A 284 11.43 -5.80 12.47
CA SER A 284 12.10 -4.51 12.72
C SER A 284 13.52 -4.41 12.13
N ASP A 285 14.15 -5.53 11.80
CA ASP A 285 15.51 -5.60 11.23
C ASP A 285 15.50 -6.46 9.96
N ALA A 286 16.00 -5.91 8.84
CA ALA A 286 16.10 -6.64 7.57
C ALA A 286 17.09 -7.83 7.60
N ASN A 287 17.87 -7.96 8.67
CA ASN A 287 18.75 -9.10 8.96
C ASN A 287 18.22 -9.97 10.11
N ALA A 288 16.91 -9.91 10.40
CA ALA A 288 16.31 -10.68 11.48
C ALA A 288 16.41 -12.20 11.29
N ASN A 289 16.49 -12.70 10.05
CA ASN A 289 16.47 -14.13 9.76
C ASN A 289 15.27 -14.84 10.44
N LEU A 290 14.08 -14.27 10.27
CA LEU A 290 12.83 -14.82 10.77
C LEU A 290 12.39 -16.01 9.91
N LEU A 291 12.02 -17.13 10.53
CA LEU A 291 11.32 -18.23 9.88
C LEU A 291 9.85 -18.24 10.28
N VAL A 292 8.95 -18.27 9.29
CA VAL A 292 7.51 -18.48 9.47
C VAL A 292 7.12 -19.72 8.68
N GLU A 293 6.74 -20.81 9.36
CA GLU A 293 6.51 -22.10 8.73
C GLU A 293 5.17 -22.74 9.13
N ASN A 294 4.36 -23.20 8.17
CA ASN A 294 3.03 -23.77 8.42
C ASN A 294 2.15 -22.82 9.27
N VAL A 295 2.00 -21.57 8.81
CA VAL A 295 1.23 -20.53 9.50
C VAL A 295 0.12 -20.04 8.60
N THR A 296 -1.11 -20.02 9.12
CA THR A 296 -2.25 -19.35 8.47
C THR A 296 -2.34 -17.91 8.95
N MET A 297 -2.36 -16.96 8.01
CA MET A 297 -2.49 -15.53 8.27
C MET A 297 -3.77 -14.99 7.63
N ASP A 298 -4.72 -14.60 8.47
CA ASP A 298 -6.03 -14.06 8.08
C ASP A 298 -6.08 -12.57 8.41
N GLY A 299 -6.17 -11.74 7.36
CA GLY A 299 -6.25 -10.29 7.49
C GLY A 299 -7.62 -9.76 7.93
N ALA A 300 -8.63 -10.63 8.02
CA ALA A 300 -10.02 -10.30 8.37
C ALA A 300 -10.59 -9.11 7.56
N GLY A 301 -10.13 -8.95 6.31
CA GLY A 301 -10.54 -7.93 5.35
C GLY A 301 -10.00 -6.53 5.64
N LYS A 302 -9.08 -6.37 6.60
CA LYS A 302 -8.62 -5.06 7.10
C LYS A 302 -7.10 -4.91 7.09
N ASN A 303 -6.35 -6.01 7.15
CA ASN A 303 -4.90 -5.97 7.22
C ASN A 303 -4.30 -5.32 5.97
N SER A 304 -3.46 -4.30 6.15
CA SER A 304 -2.92 -3.54 5.00
C SER A 304 -1.93 -4.34 4.17
N ALA A 305 -1.00 -5.05 4.80
CA ALA A 305 -0.09 -6.00 4.16
C ALA A 305 0.26 -7.12 5.15
N THR A 306 0.52 -8.34 4.69
CA THR A 306 0.69 -9.46 5.62
C THR A 306 1.98 -9.38 6.45
N VAL A 307 3.13 -9.26 5.78
CA VAL A 307 4.46 -9.28 6.41
C VAL A 307 5.28 -8.11 5.90
N CYS A 308 6.03 -7.46 6.78
CA CYS A 308 6.93 -6.36 6.42
C CYS A 308 8.26 -6.43 7.17
N CYS A 309 9.40 -6.00 6.62
CA CYS A 309 9.59 -5.76 5.18
C CYS A 309 10.74 -6.54 4.57
N GLY A 310 11.67 -7.11 5.35
CA GLY A 310 12.75 -7.96 4.84
C GLY A 310 13.26 -8.90 5.92
N GLY A 311 14.23 -9.75 5.60
CA GLY A 311 14.90 -10.61 6.57
C GLY A 311 14.06 -11.76 7.09
N TYR A 312 13.18 -12.31 6.24
CA TYR A 312 12.28 -13.38 6.62
C TYR A 312 12.14 -14.46 5.53
N THR A 313 11.79 -15.66 5.96
CA THR A 313 11.36 -16.77 5.12
C THR A 313 9.94 -17.17 5.50
N LEU A 314 9.03 -17.11 4.54
CA LEU A 314 7.69 -17.69 4.63
C LEU A 314 7.71 -19.03 3.91
N LYS A 315 7.35 -20.10 4.61
CA LYS A 315 7.37 -21.45 4.07
C LYS A 315 6.06 -22.16 4.40
N LYS A 316 5.36 -22.71 3.40
CA LYS A 316 4.08 -23.39 3.61
C LYS A 316 3.07 -22.52 4.36
N VAL A 317 3.06 -21.21 4.11
CA VAL A 317 2.08 -20.32 4.73
C VAL A 317 0.83 -20.22 3.87
N GLU A 318 -0.29 -19.97 4.52
CA GLU A 318 -1.56 -19.63 3.88
C GLU A 318 -1.87 -18.17 4.23
N ILE A 319 -2.15 -17.35 3.22
CA ILE A 319 -2.42 -15.91 3.39
C ILE A 319 -3.71 -15.56 2.65
N PHE A 320 -4.67 -15.00 3.39
CA PHE A 320 -5.92 -14.54 2.80
C PHE A 320 -6.57 -13.40 3.58
N ASN A 321 -7.60 -12.79 2.99
CA ASN A 321 -8.35 -11.66 3.54
C ASN A 321 -7.47 -10.44 3.91
N THR A 322 -6.30 -10.29 3.29
CA THR A 322 -5.46 -9.09 3.43
C THR A 322 -5.69 -8.15 2.25
N ILE A 323 -5.38 -6.86 2.42
CA ILE A 323 -5.37 -5.91 1.30
C ILE A 323 -4.19 -6.28 0.38
N ASP A 324 -2.96 -6.08 0.81
CA ASP A 324 -1.78 -6.65 0.16
C ASP A 324 -1.33 -7.93 0.86
N GLY A 325 -0.62 -8.78 0.14
CA GLY A 325 0.16 -9.84 0.76
C GLY A 325 1.49 -9.33 1.34
N PRO A 326 2.54 -10.16 1.37
CA PRO A 326 3.85 -9.79 1.91
C PRO A 326 4.56 -8.66 1.13
N ARG A 327 5.25 -7.79 1.87
CA ARG A 327 6.24 -6.83 1.35
C ARG A 327 7.61 -7.49 1.27
N LEU A 328 8.21 -7.53 0.08
CA LEU A 328 9.49 -8.21 -0.19
C LEU A 328 10.65 -7.20 -0.27
N GLY A 329 11.40 -7.09 0.81
CA GLY A 329 12.64 -6.31 0.92
C GLY A 329 13.86 -7.23 0.91
N ASP A 330 14.98 -6.75 1.45
CA ASP A 330 16.22 -7.53 1.49
C ASP A 330 16.03 -8.89 2.14
N ASN A 331 16.58 -9.94 1.52
CA ASN A 331 16.62 -11.31 2.05
C ASN A 331 15.23 -11.89 2.38
N SER A 332 14.21 -11.52 1.60
CA SER A 332 12.86 -12.10 1.71
C SER A 332 12.74 -13.38 0.89
N GLN A 333 12.13 -14.41 1.48
CA GLN A 333 11.82 -15.66 0.79
C GLN A 333 10.35 -16.04 1.01
N VAL A 334 9.67 -16.46 -0.05
CA VAL A 334 8.31 -17.02 -0.02
C VAL A 334 8.32 -18.33 -0.81
N ILE A 335 8.13 -19.45 -0.11
CA ILE A 335 8.37 -20.79 -0.63
C ILE A 335 7.21 -21.72 -0.28
N ASP A 336 6.77 -22.57 -1.21
CA ASP A 336 5.74 -23.60 -0.97
C ASP A 336 4.44 -23.05 -0.36
N SER A 337 4.09 -21.78 -0.62
CA SER A 337 3.02 -21.06 0.09
C SER A 337 1.82 -20.75 -0.80
N TRP A 338 0.68 -20.46 -0.17
CA TRP A 338 -0.58 -20.14 -0.84
C TRP A 338 -1.05 -18.74 -0.43
N ILE A 339 -1.22 -17.85 -1.40
CA ILE A 339 -1.74 -16.49 -1.21
C ILE A 339 -2.98 -16.36 -2.07
N HIS A 340 -4.13 -16.10 -1.46
CA HIS A 340 -5.42 -16.13 -2.15
C HIS A 340 -6.43 -15.19 -1.50
N HIS A 341 -7.51 -14.89 -2.22
CA HIS A 341 -8.67 -14.18 -1.66
C HIS A 341 -8.28 -12.87 -0.93
N LEU A 342 -7.49 -12.04 -1.60
CA LEU A 342 -7.24 -10.67 -1.14
C LEU A 342 -8.55 -9.89 -1.03
N THR A 343 -8.54 -8.85 -0.20
CA THR A 343 -9.69 -7.99 0.08
C THR A 343 -9.45 -6.59 -0.46
N ARG A 344 -10.33 -6.15 -1.36
CA ARG A 344 -10.30 -4.79 -1.90
C ARG A 344 -10.62 -3.78 -0.80
N ALA A 345 -9.80 -2.76 -0.70
CA ALA A 345 -10.17 -1.50 -0.06
C ALA A 345 -10.41 -0.44 -1.14
N ASP A 346 -11.22 0.58 -0.83
CA ASP A 346 -11.51 1.63 -1.80
C ASP A 346 -10.23 2.32 -2.27
N GLY A 347 -9.99 2.30 -3.59
CA GLY A 347 -8.82 2.89 -4.22
C GLY A 347 -7.49 2.15 -3.96
N SER A 348 -7.49 0.96 -3.34
CA SER A 348 -6.25 0.19 -3.15
C SER A 348 -5.82 -0.52 -4.44
N HIS A 349 -4.50 -0.66 -4.62
CA HIS A 349 -3.88 -1.41 -5.70
C HIS A 349 -3.31 -2.70 -5.14
N ASN A 350 -4.15 -3.73 -5.00
CA ASN A 350 -3.72 -4.87 -4.20
C ASN A 350 -2.76 -5.78 -4.94
N ASP A 351 -1.63 -6.04 -4.31
CA ASP A 351 -0.63 -6.98 -4.79
C ASP A 351 -0.57 -8.19 -3.87
N ALA A 352 -0.61 -9.40 -4.45
CA ALA A 352 -0.42 -10.61 -3.66
C ALA A 352 0.99 -10.67 -3.06
N MET A 353 1.97 -10.06 -3.72
CA MET A 353 3.28 -9.72 -3.18
C MET A 353 3.80 -8.45 -3.84
N GLN A 354 4.48 -7.61 -3.08
CA GLN A 354 5.08 -6.40 -3.62
C GLN A 354 6.49 -6.19 -3.06
N THR A 355 7.47 -5.99 -3.94
CA THR A 355 8.82 -5.60 -3.50
C THR A 355 8.84 -4.20 -2.89
N THR A 356 9.70 -3.93 -1.90
CA THR A 356 9.87 -2.59 -1.31
C THR A 356 11.31 -2.14 -1.50
N ALA A 357 11.74 -2.04 -2.76
CA ALA A 357 13.16 -2.20 -3.13
C ALA A 357 13.72 -3.54 -2.60
N GLY A 358 15.01 -3.78 -2.83
CA GLY A 358 15.76 -4.76 -2.05
C GLY A 358 16.55 -5.77 -2.87
N LYS A 359 17.27 -6.65 -2.18
CA LYS A 359 18.15 -7.64 -2.78
C LYS A 359 17.99 -9.05 -2.21
N ASN A 360 18.34 -10.05 -3.00
CA ASN A 360 18.33 -11.46 -2.62
C ASN A 360 16.92 -11.94 -2.24
N ILE A 361 15.99 -11.83 -3.20
CA ILE A 361 14.59 -12.19 -3.01
C ILE A 361 14.31 -13.51 -3.73
N VAL A 362 13.64 -14.46 -3.06
CA VAL A 362 13.23 -15.72 -3.67
C VAL A 362 11.73 -15.91 -3.52
N VAL A 363 11.05 -16.13 -4.63
CA VAL A 363 9.64 -16.50 -4.67
C VAL A 363 9.56 -17.80 -5.49
N ARG A 364 9.40 -18.92 -4.80
CA ARG A 364 9.52 -20.25 -5.41
C ARG A 364 8.37 -21.18 -5.04
N HIS A 365 7.83 -21.88 -6.03
CA HIS A 365 6.88 -22.97 -5.81
C HIS A 365 5.66 -22.58 -4.98
N ASN A 366 5.07 -21.42 -5.27
CA ASN A 366 3.87 -20.91 -4.60
C ASN A 366 2.64 -21.02 -5.49
N THR A 367 1.46 -21.02 -4.86
CA THR A 367 0.17 -20.70 -5.52
C THR A 367 -0.20 -19.26 -5.16
N ILE A 368 -0.30 -18.40 -6.17
CA ILE A 368 -0.51 -16.97 -5.99
C ILE A 368 -1.74 -16.56 -6.79
N GLU A 369 -2.85 -16.39 -6.10
CA GLU A 369 -4.12 -15.99 -6.69
C GLU A 369 -4.37 -14.51 -6.39
N ALA A 370 -3.89 -13.65 -7.29
CA ALA A 370 -4.30 -12.27 -7.31
C ALA A 370 -5.79 -12.17 -7.65
N TYR A 371 -6.29 -12.95 -8.62
CA TYR A 371 -7.71 -13.00 -8.93
C TYR A 371 -8.50 -13.62 -7.77
N ASN A 372 -9.54 -12.92 -7.31
CA ASN A 372 -10.47 -13.45 -6.32
C ASN A 372 -11.76 -13.90 -7.01
N PRO A 373 -12.06 -15.21 -7.07
CA PRO A 373 -13.22 -15.73 -7.79
C PRO A 373 -14.56 -15.31 -7.16
N ASN A 374 -14.58 -14.99 -5.86
CA ASN A 374 -15.80 -14.58 -5.17
C ASN A 374 -16.23 -13.16 -5.55
N THR A 375 -15.25 -12.27 -5.75
CA THR A 375 -15.50 -10.87 -6.12
C THR A 375 -15.33 -10.63 -7.61
N LYS A 376 -14.80 -11.60 -8.36
CA LYS A 376 -14.37 -11.49 -9.76
C LYS A 376 -13.41 -10.32 -9.99
N ASP A 377 -12.59 -10.03 -8.99
CA ASP A 377 -11.63 -8.94 -9.03
C ASP A 377 -10.26 -9.48 -9.41
N PRO A 378 -9.64 -9.03 -10.52
CA PRO A 378 -8.29 -9.46 -10.89
C PRO A 378 -7.20 -8.89 -9.99
N PHE A 379 -7.50 -7.88 -9.16
CA PHE A 379 -6.49 -7.18 -8.36
C PHE A 379 -5.32 -6.63 -9.21
N ASN A 380 -4.21 -6.22 -8.59
CA ASN A 380 -3.15 -5.50 -9.29
C ASN A 380 -2.06 -6.42 -9.84
N ALA A 381 -1.47 -7.31 -9.03
CA ALA A 381 -0.50 -8.29 -9.50
C ALA A 381 -0.34 -9.48 -8.54
N CYS A 382 0.15 -10.61 -9.04
CA CYS A 382 0.71 -11.66 -8.18
C CYS A 382 2.03 -11.20 -7.55
N LEU A 383 2.89 -10.59 -8.37
CA LEU A 383 4.13 -9.95 -7.92
C LEU A 383 4.25 -8.58 -8.58
N MET A 384 4.34 -7.54 -7.76
CA MET A 384 4.67 -6.19 -8.20
C MET A 384 6.14 -5.88 -7.92
N ILE A 385 6.92 -5.73 -9.00
CA ILE A 385 8.35 -5.45 -8.98
C ILE A 385 8.58 -3.94 -9.09
N GLY A 386 9.21 -3.39 -8.06
CA GLY A 386 9.38 -1.97 -7.79
C GLY A 386 8.39 -1.42 -6.75
N SER A 387 8.70 -0.21 -6.27
CA SER A 387 7.97 0.66 -5.32
C SER A 387 7.84 0.24 -3.87
N THR A 388 8.21 1.16 -3.00
CA THR A 388 7.50 1.67 -1.80
C THR A 388 8.49 2.57 -1.06
N THR A 389 9.76 2.15 -1.06
CA THR A 389 10.88 2.75 -0.33
C THR A 389 12.08 3.08 -1.24
N GLY A 390 12.18 2.48 -2.44
CA GLY A 390 13.24 2.81 -3.41
C GLY A 390 13.02 2.18 -4.80
N PRO A 391 13.82 2.60 -5.81
CA PRO A 391 13.69 2.11 -7.19
C PRO A 391 14.47 0.83 -7.49
N SER A 392 15.42 0.41 -6.63
CA SER A 392 16.33 -0.69 -6.93
C SER A 392 15.83 -2.04 -6.42
N VAL A 393 15.77 -3.03 -7.32
CA VAL A 393 15.57 -4.45 -6.97
C VAL A 393 16.65 -5.27 -7.64
N THR A 394 17.38 -6.08 -6.89
CA THR A 394 18.48 -6.88 -7.44
C THR A 394 18.45 -8.33 -6.95
N ASN A 395 18.90 -9.26 -7.77
CA ASN A 395 18.96 -10.69 -7.41
C ASN A 395 17.60 -11.21 -6.89
N LEU A 396 16.57 -11.11 -7.74
CA LEU A 396 15.23 -11.65 -7.46
C LEU A 396 14.99 -12.85 -8.36
N VAL A 397 14.58 -13.98 -7.78
CA VAL A 397 14.14 -15.16 -8.55
C VAL A 397 12.66 -15.39 -8.29
N PHE A 398 11.87 -15.42 -9.36
CA PHE A 398 10.48 -15.81 -9.36
C PHE A 398 10.32 -17.06 -10.23
N GLU A 399 10.28 -18.24 -9.61
CA GLU A 399 10.30 -19.49 -10.34
C GLU A 399 9.36 -20.58 -9.81
N GLN A 400 8.92 -21.44 -10.71
CA GLN A 400 8.08 -22.60 -10.36
C GLN A 400 6.79 -22.21 -9.64
N ASN A 401 6.27 -20.99 -9.81
CA ASN A 401 5.03 -20.54 -9.18
C ASN A 401 3.83 -20.76 -10.10
N PHE A 402 2.67 -21.02 -9.52
CA PHE A 402 1.39 -20.81 -10.17
C PHE A 402 0.92 -19.39 -9.83
N CYS A 403 0.56 -18.60 -10.84
CA CYS A 403 0.03 -17.27 -10.65
C CYS A 403 -1.22 -17.06 -11.49
N ASN A 404 -2.29 -16.55 -10.88
CA ASN A 404 -3.51 -16.19 -11.59
C ASN A 404 -4.03 -14.81 -11.19
N GLY A 405 -4.44 -14.03 -12.17
CA GLY A 405 -4.92 -12.67 -11.98
C GLY A 405 -3.87 -11.58 -12.16
N GLY A 406 -4.25 -10.37 -11.78
CA GLY A 406 -3.51 -9.13 -11.89
C GLY A 406 -4.00 -8.24 -13.04
N ASN A 407 -3.68 -6.94 -12.96
CA ASN A 407 -3.65 -6.11 -14.16
C ASN A 407 -2.62 -6.68 -15.14
N TYR A 408 -1.41 -6.86 -14.63
CA TYR A 408 -0.45 -7.82 -15.14
C TYR A 408 -0.14 -8.80 -14.02
N SER A 409 -0.02 -10.09 -14.31
CA SER A 409 0.37 -11.09 -13.30
C SER A 409 1.69 -10.75 -12.62
N ILE A 410 2.66 -10.30 -13.41
CA ILE A 410 3.92 -9.71 -12.98
C ILE A 410 3.92 -8.23 -13.39
N GLY A 411 3.73 -7.36 -12.40
CA GLY A 411 3.82 -5.93 -12.57
C GLY A 411 5.27 -5.46 -12.53
N VAL A 412 5.65 -4.58 -13.46
CA VAL A 412 7.00 -3.99 -13.53
C VAL A 412 6.86 -2.48 -13.60
N ARG A 413 7.43 -1.76 -12.63
CA ARG A 413 7.37 -0.31 -12.61
C ARG A 413 8.26 0.33 -13.67
N THR A 414 7.85 1.54 -14.06
CA THR A 414 8.56 2.37 -15.05
C THR A 414 9.88 2.93 -14.53
N ASP A 415 10.00 3.11 -13.21
CA ASP A 415 11.16 3.68 -12.52
C ASP A 415 12.08 2.60 -11.90
N LEU A 416 11.88 1.33 -12.27
CA LEU A 416 12.66 0.22 -11.74
C LEU A 416 14.12 0.27 -12.22
N THR A 417 15.04 0.21 -11.26
CA THR A 417 16.45 -0.11 -11.50
C THR A 417 16.66 -1.58 -11.15
N ALA A 418 16.69 -2.44 -12.16
CA ALA A 418 16.81 -3.89 -11.98
C ALA A 418 18.23 -4.40 -12.27
N SER A 419 18.64 -5.46 -11.57
CA SER A 419 19.81 -6.26 -11.94
C SER A 419 19.65 -7.69 -11.45
N GLY A 420 19.86 -8.69 -12.31
CA GLY A 420 19.80 -10.10 -11.94
C GLY A 420 18.41 -10.55 -11.47
N ILE A 421 17.34 -10.00 -12.05
CA ILE A 421 15.98 -10.52 -11.84
C ILE A 421 15.72 -11.63 -12.85
N VAL A 422 15.24 -12.79 -12.39
CA VAL A 422 14.96 -13.97 -13.24
C VAL A 422 13.53 -14.44 -13.00
N ILE A 423 12.79 -14.63 -14.09
CA ILE A 423 11.41 -15.12 -14.09
C ILE A 423 11.33 -16.32 -15.04
N ARG A 424 11.11 -17.52 -14.49
CA ARG A 424 11.17 -18.78 -15.25
C ARG A 424 10.32 -19.90 -14.65
N ASP A 425 10.00 -20.91 -15.44
CA ASP A 425 9.34 -22.14 -14.98
C ASP A 425 7.98 -21.93 -14.28
N ASN A 426 7.32 -20.79 -14.52
CA ASN A 426 6.03 -20.48 -13.88
C ASN A 426 4.85 -20.95 -14.73
N LEU A 427 3.74 -21.24 -14.06
CA LEU A 427 2.44 -21.47 -14.68
C LEU A 427 1.51 -20.29 -14.42
N TYR A 428 0.79 -19.88 -15.46
CA TYR A 428 -0.15 -18.76 -15.38
C TYR A 428 -1.58 -19.20 -15.69
N GLY A 429 -2.52 -18.66 -14.92
CA GLY A 429 -3.93 -18.64 -15.31
C GLY A 429 -4.24 -17.48 -16.27
N HIS A 430 -5.50 -17.38 -16.69
CA HIS A 430 -5.95 -16.41 -17.70
C HIS A 430 -6.66 -15.19 -17.12
N ASP A 431 -6.86 -15.11 -15.80
CA ASP A 431 -7.69 -14.06 -15.19
C ASP A 431 -6.97 -12.69 -15.04
N PHE A 432 -5.93 -12.43 -15.83
CA PHE A 432 -5.27 -11.11 -15.88
C PHE A 432 -6.01 -10.14 -16.81
N ARG A 433 -5.81 -8.82 -16.61
CA ARG A 433 -6.46 -7.79 -17.43
C ARG A 433 -5.71 -7.46 -18.72
N TYR A 434 -4.38 -7.36 -18.67
CA TYR A 434 -3.57 -6.82 -19.76
C TYR A 434 -2.55 -7.84 -20.31
N GLY A 435 -1.99 -8.69 -19.45
CA GLY A 435 -1.01 -9.70 -19.85
C GLY A 435 -0.35 -10.36 -18.66
N VAL A 436 0.55 -11.31 -18.93
CA VAL A 436 1.31 -11.98 -17.86
C VAL A 436 2.35 -11.05 -17.27
N ILE A 437 3.16 -10.37 -18.08
CA ILE A 437 4.24 -9.54 -17.58
C ILE A 437 4.23 -8.17 -18.25
N ALA A 438 4.27 -7.12 -17.42
CA ALA A 438 4.49 -5.77 -17.90
C ALA A 438 5.96 -5.59 -18.30
N ARG A 439 6.22 -4.83 -19.36
CA ARG A 439 7.58 -4.38 -19.74
C ARG A 439 8.60 -5.52 -19.84
N THR A 440 8.29 -6.52 -20.66
CA THR A 440 9.17 -7.68 -20.93
C THR A 440 10.58 -7.33 -21.38
N THR A 441 10.80 -6.11 -21.89
CA THR A 441 12.10 -5.60 -22.35
C THR A 441 12.84 -4.75 -21.31
N GLN A 442 12.37 -4.69 -20.07
CA GLN A 442 13.02 -3.93 -19.00
C GLN A 442 14.43 -4.48 -18.73
N SER A 443 15.44 -3.61 -18.87
CA SER A 443 16.84 -3.98 -18.58
C SER A 443 17.00 -4.46 -17.14
N GLY A 444 17.81 -5.51 -16.96
CA GLY A 444 18.04 -6.16 -15.67
C GLY A 444 17.03 -7.25 -15.29
N ILE A 445 15.99 -7.47 -16.10
CA ILE A 445 15.06 -8.60 -15.99
C ILE A 445 15.33 -9.61 -17.11
N SER A 446 15.58 -10.87 -16.71
CA SER A 446 15.58 -12.02 -17.59
C SER A 446 14.23 -12.73 -17.49
N TYR A 447 13.41 -12.60 -18.52
CA TYR A 447 12.14 -13.30 -18.65
C TYR A 447 12.30 -14.48 -19.61
N GLU A 448 12.32 -15.70 -19.07
CA GLU A 448 12.52 -16.92 -19.86
C GLU A 448 11.20 -17.38 -20.49
N ALA A 449 10.83 -16.76 -21.62
CA ALA A 449 9.52 -16.96 -22.24
C ALA A 449 9.18 -18.43 -22.53
N SER A 450 10.17 -19.29 -22.83
CA SER A 450 9.94 -20.71 -23.14
C SER A 450 9.53 -21.57 -21.94
N THR A 451 9.78 -21.10 -20.72
CA THR A 451 9.49 -21.85 -19.48
C THR A 451 8.34 -21.26 -18.68
N ASN A 452 7.89 -20.05 -19.02
CA ASN A 452 6.69 -19.43 -18.48
C ASN A 452 5.48 -19.84 -19.33
N LEU A 453 4.61 -20.69 -18.80
CA LEU A 453 3.57 -21.38 -19.56
C LEU A 453 2.17 -21.08 -19.02
N PHE A 454 1.15 -21.17 -19.87
CA PHE A 454 -0.23 -21.24 -19.38
C PHE A 454 -0.47 -22.60 -18.70
N ALA A 455 -1.15 -22.59 -17.55
CA ALA A 455 -1.36 -23.79 -16.74
C ALA A 455 -2.16 -24.89 -17.46
N ASP A 456 -3.15 -24.48 -18.25
CA ASP A 456 -4.10 -25.34 -18.97
C ASP A 456 -3.50 -25.94 -20.26
N THR A 457 -2.88 -25.10 -21.09
CA THR A 457 -2.40 -25.48 -22.42
C THR A 457 -0.93 -25.86 -22.45
N ARG A 458 -0.17 -25.50 -21.40
CA ARG A 458 1.30 -25.63 -21.34
C ARG A 458 2.02 -24.95 -22.49
N LYS A 459 1.38 -23.95 -23.11
CA LYS A 459 1.99 -23.11 -24.16
C LYS A 459 2.72 -21.93 -23.52
N PRO A 460 3.84 -21.47 -24.11
CA PRO A 460 4.51 -20.25 -23.69
C PRO A 460 3.58 -19.04 -23.59
N VAL A 461 3.68 -18.27 -22.51
CA VAL A 461 2.98 -17.00 -22.35
C VAL A 461 3.83 -15.87 -22.92
N LYS A 462 3.21 -15.06 -23.78
CA LYS A 462 3.88 -13.99 -24.53
C LYS A 462 3.99 -12.70 -23.76
#